data_AF-A0A7D9I7K9-F1
#
_entry.id   AF-A0A7D9I7K9-F1
#
_cell.length_a   1.000
_cell.length_b   1.000
_cell.length_c   1.000
_cell.angle_alpha   90.00
_cell.angle_beta   90.00
_cell.angle_gamma   90.00
#
_symmetry.space_group_name_H-M   'P 1'
#
loop_
_entity.id
_entity.type
_entity.pdbx_description
1 polymer ?
#
loop_
_entity_poly.entity_id
_entity_poly.type
_entity_poly.pdbx_seq_one_letter_code
_entity_poly.pdbx_strand_id
1 'polypeptide(L)'
;MILQFQKKRPRCSSSDERDELHTKIQQKNTYTLQQKLRRTKKKMNTMHEVIQFLEEKLVLNSKESEALLSTLNNTQLKFLYNFQDNIKSAPTARRYSDEIKEFALTLYFYSPRAYKYVRSLVPLPNPSLIRKWSSSFKCAPGFIDEAFTSLSQKVASQIMTKIAV
;
A
#
# COMPACT_ATOMS: atom_id res chain seq x y z
N MET A 1 -6.92 79.31 35.34
CA MET A 1 -7.24 79.39 33.91
C MET A 1 -6.98 78.02 33.30
N ILE A 2 -8.00 77.15 33.20
CA ILE A 2 -7.85 75.76 32.73
C ILE A 2 -8.39 75.68 31.31
N LEU A 3 -7.49 75.52 30.34
CA LEU A 3 -7.84 75.31 28.93
C LEU A 3 -8.39 73.89 28.76
N GLN A 4 -9.69 73.77 28.50
CA GLN A 4 -10.29 72.51 28.12
C GLN A 4 -9.86 72.13 26.70
N PHE A 5 -8.90 71.21 26.60
CA PHE A 5 -8.55 70.56 25.35
C PHE A 5 -9.68 69.60 24.95
N GLN A 6 -10.62 70.08 24.14
CA GLN A 6 -11.68 69.28 23.55
C GLN A 6 -11.07 68.26 22.58
N LYS A 7 -10.89 67.01 23.02
CA LYS A 7 -10.62 65.89 22.11
C LYS A 7 -11.83 65.73 21.17
N LYS A 8 -11.74 66.30 19.97
CA LYS A 8 -12.69 66.05 18.88
C LYS A 8 -12.81 64.53 18.68
N ARG A 9 -14.02 63.99 18.88
CA ARG A 9 -14.32 62.61 18.49
C ARG A 9 -14.19 62.53 16.95
N PRO A 10 -13.68 61.42 16.38
CA PRO A 10 -13.59 61.27 14.93
C PRO A 10 -14.96 61.47 14.29
N ARG A 11 -15.05 62.28 13.22
CA ARG A 11 -16.26 62.38 12.41
C ARG A 11 -16.59 61.00 11.82
N CYS A 12 -17.86 60.59 11.84
CA CYS A 12 -18.32 59.49 11.00
C CYS A 12 -17.93 59.80 9.54
N SER A 13 -17.22 58.87 8.90
CA SER A 13 -16.89 58.92 7.48
C SER A 13 -18.14 59.10 6.63
N SER A 14 -18.06 59.84 5.53
CA SER A 14 -19.19 60.00 4.59
C SER A 14 -19.61 58.64 4.01
N SER A 15 -20.84 58.53 3.47
CA SER A 15 -21.29 57.34 2.73
C SER A 15 -20.26 56.95 1.66
N ASP A 16 -19.77 57.95 0.94
CA ASP A 16 -18.88 57.78 -0.21
C ASP A 16 -17.50 57.24 0.21
N GLU A 17 -16.96 57.68 1.37
CA GLU A 17 -15.71 57.15 1.93
C GLU A 17 -15.84 55.68 2.36
N ARG A 18 -17.01 55.27 2.85
CA ARG A 18 -17.26 53.87 3.21
C ARG A 18 -17.38 52.98 1.97
N ASP A 19 -18.01 53.49 0.91
CA ASP A 19 -18.15 52.79 -0.36
C ASP A 19 -16.81 52.67 -1.10
N GLU A 20 -15.96 53.69 -1.03
CA GLU A 20 -14.58 53.64 -1.55
C GLU A 20 -13.71 52.63 -0.78
N LEU A 21 -13.86 52.57 0.55
CA LEU A 21 -13.16 51.56 1.36
C LEU A 21 -13.64 50.14 1.04
N HIS A 22 -14.95 49.95 0.87
CA HIS A 22 -15.53 48.66 0.50
C HIS A 22 -15.03 48.17 -0.86
N THR A 23 -14.97 49.05 -1.85
CA THR A 23 -14.43 48.73 -3.19
C THR A 23 -12.94 48.39 -3.13
N LYS A 24 -12.14 49.13 -2.36
CA LYS A 24 -10.70 48.79 -2.13
C LYS A 24 -10.54 47.42 -1.45
N ILE A 25 -11.37 47.10 -0.46
CA ILE A 25 -11.36 45.79 0.21
C ILE A 25 -11.73 44.67 -0.78
N GLN A 26 -12.77 44.87 -1.59
CA GLN A 26 -13.18 43.90 -2.61
C GLN A 26 -12.08 43.67 -3.65
N GLN A 27 -11.45 44.72 -4.17
CA GLN A 27 -10.33 44.62 -5.11
C GLN A 27 -9.13 43.87 -4.53
N LYS A 28 -8.80 44.12 -3.26
CA LYS A 28 -7.74 43.38 -2.57
C LYS A 28 -8.09 41.90 -2.41
N ASN A 29 -9.34 41.59 -2.06
CA ASN A 29 -9.81 40.22 -1.91
C ASN A 29 -9.80 39.47 -3.25
N THR A 30 -10.29 40.08 -4.34
CA THR A 30 -10.26 39.47 -5.68
C THR A 30 -8.84 39.21 -6.14
N TYR A 31 -7.92 40.14 -5.92
CA TYR A 31 -6.49 39.95 -6.19
C TYR A 31 -5.92 38.73 -5.45
N THR A 32 -6.14 38.64 -4.13
CA THR A 32 -5.61 37.52 -3.33
C THR A 32 -6.20 36.17 -3.75
N LEU A 33 -7.48 36.12 -4.12
CA LEU A 33 -8.15 34.92 -4.61
C LEU A 33 -7.59 34.48 -5.96
N GLN A 34 -7.44 35.41 -6.91
CA GLN A 34 -6.81 35.12 -8.21
C GLN A 34 -5.38 34.62 -8.05
N GLN A 35 -4.62 35.21 -7.12
CA GLN A 35 -3.25 34.77 -6.81
C GLN A 35 -3.23 33.35 -6.25
N LYS A 36 -4.15 33.01 -5.34
CA LYS A 36 -4.32 31.62 -4.82
C LYS A 36 -4.64 30.66 -5.96
N LEU A 37 -5.60 31.01 -6.82
CA LEU A 37 -6.00 30.19 -7.96
C LEU A 37 -4.81 29.93 -8.90
N ARG A 38 -4.04 30.96 -9.25
CA ARG A 38 -2.85 30.83 -10.09
C ARG A 38 -1.80 29.90 -9.48
N ARG A 39 -1.54 30.02 -8.17
CA ARG A 39 -0.58 29.17 -7.46
C ARG A 39 -1.03 27.71 -7.44
N THR A 40 -2.31 27.46 -7.17
CA THR A 40 -2.88 26.11 -7.19
C THR A 40 -2.84 25.50 -8.58
N LYS A 41 -3.22 26.26 -9.62
CA LYS A 41 -3.15 25.81 -11.02
C LYS A 41 -1.73 25.46 -11.43
N LYS A 42 -0.74 26.28 -11.04
CA LYS A 42 0.67 25.99 -11.30
C LYS A 42 1.10 24.69 -10.61
N LYS A 43 0.75 24.51 -9.34
CA LYS A 43 1.05 23.26 -8.60
C LYS A 43 0.40 22.05 -9.26
N MET A 44 -0.85 22.16 -9.68
CA MET A 44 -1.57 21.10 -10.38
C MET A 44 -0.85 20.72 -11.68
N ASN A 45 -0.46 21.70 -12.49
CA ASN A 45 0.28 21.46 -13.73
C ASN A 45 1.63 20.79 -13.46
N THR A 46 2.41 21.28 -12.49
CA THR A 46 3.68 20.65 -12.12
C THR A 46 3.50 19.22 -11.61
N MET A 47 2.47 18.96 -10.80
CA MET A 47 2.17 17.59 -10.35
C MET A 47 1.77 16.70 -11.53
N HIS A 48 0.98 17.23 -12.47
CA HIS A 48 0.58 16.51 -13.67
C HIS A 48 1.78 16.19 -14.57
N GLU A 49 2.69 17.15 -14.79
CA GLU A 49 3.94 16.96 -15.54
C GLU A 49 4.82 15.89 -14.90
N VAL A 50 4.95 15.89 -13.57
CA VAL A 50 5.69 14.86 -12.84
C VAL A 50 5.04 13.49 -12.97
N ILE A 51 3.71 13.40 -12.81
CA ILE A 51 2.98 12.13 -12.99
C ILE A 51 3.17 11.60 -14.40
N GLN A 52 2.99 12.43 -15.42
CA GLN A 52 3.17 12.05 -16.81
C GLN A 52 4.60 11.57 -17.09
N PHE A 53 5.60 12.31 -16.62
CA PHE A 53 7.00 11.89 -16.76
C PHE A 53 7.26 10.52 -16.10
N LEU A 54 6.70 10.30 -14.91
CA LEU A 54 6.85 9.03 -14.20
C LEU A 54 6.09 7.90 -14.90
N GLU A 55 4.89 8.15 -15.43
CA GLU A 55 4.15 7.17 -16.23
C GLU A 55 4.93 6.78 -17.50
N GLU A 56 5.55 7.75 -18.18
CA GLU A 56 6.38 7.49 -19.36
C GLU A 56 7.71 6.77 -19.04
N LYS A 57 8.27 6.97 -17.84
CA LYS A 57 9.60 6.45 -17.47
C LYS A 57 9.60 5.20 -16.58
N LEU A 58 8.60 5.03 -15.73
CA LEU A 58 8.51 3.94 -14.74
C LEU A 58 7.54 2.83 -15.14
N VAL A 59 6.71 3.04 -16.17
CA VAL A 59 6.10 1.90 -16.86
C VAL A 59 7.26 1.19 -17.56
N LEU A 60 7.78 0.13 -16.94
CA LEU A 60 8.41 -0.97 -17.67
C LEU A 60 7.52 -1.21 -18.89
N ASN A 61 8.01 -0.97 -20.10
CA ASN A 61 7.21 -1.07 -21.32
C ASN A 61 6.32 -2.32 -21.21
N SER A 62 5.01 -2.23 -21.51
CA SER A 62 4.09 -3.35 -21.25
C SER A 62 4.63 -4.67 -21.84
N LYS A 63 5.29 -4.59 -23.00
CA LYS A 63 5.98 -5.70 -23.68
C LYS A 63 7.11 -6.34 -22.87
N GLU A 64 7.95 -5.55 -22.21
CA GLU A 64 9.05 -6.06 -21.36
C GLU A 64 8.50 -6.71 -20.09
N SER A 65 7.45 -6.12 -19.52
CA SER A 65 6.76 -6.69 -18.36
C SER A 65 6.04 -8.00 -18.70
N GLU A 66 5.38 -8.09 -19.86
CA GLU A 66 4.74 -9.30 -20.36
C GLU A 66 5.77 -10.39 -20.66
N ALA A 67 6.91 -10.03 -21.27
CA ALA A 67 8.01 -10.96 -21.50
C ALA A 67 8.51 -11.54 -20.16
N LEU A 68 8.75 -10.71 -19.14
CA LEU A 68 9.15 -11.20 -17.81
C LEU A 68 8.09 -12.08 -17.18
N LEU A 69 6.82 -11.68 -17.22
CA LEU A 69 5.72 -12.48 -16.65
C LEU A 69 5.56 -13.83 -17.35
N SER A 70 5.81 -13.89 -18.67
CA SER A 70 5.78 -15.14 -19.43
C SER A 70 6.91 -16.13 -19.07
N THR A 71 8.02 -15.65 -18.51
CA THR A 71 9.09 -16.53 -18.01
C THR A 71 8.73 -17.22 -16.69
N LEU A 72 7.73 -16.70 -15.98
CA LEU A 72 7.35 -17.19 -14.66
C LEU A 72 6.28 -18.26 -14.76
N ASN A 73 6.42 -19.29 -13.92
CA ASN A 73 5.41 -20.33 -13.82
C ASN A 73 4.18 -19.82 -13.04
N ASN A 74 3.03 -20.47 -13.25
CA ASN A 74 1.76 -20.10 -12.59
C ASN A 74 1.86 -19.96 -11.07
N THR A 75 2.67 -20.80 -10.41
CA THR A 75 2.89 -20.71 -8.96
C THR A 75 3.60 -19.42 -8.60
N GLN A 76 4.72 -19.11 -9.26
CA GLN A 76 5.51 -17.89 -9.04
C GLN A 76 4.65 -16.64 -9.30
N LEU A 77 3.83 -16.66 -10.36
CA LEU A 77 2.88 -15.57 -10.64
C LEU A 77 1.88 -15.37 -9.50
N LYS A 78 1.27 -16.44 -8.98
CA LYS A 78 0.38 -16.36 -7.82
C LYS A 78 1.05 -15.74 -6.58
N PHE A 79 2.32 -16.09 -6.34
CA PHE A 79 3.10 -15.47 -5.26
C PHE A 79 3.24 -13.96 -5.46
N LEU A 80 3.63 -13.53 -6.66
CA LEU A 80 3.80 -12.11 -6.97
C LEU A 80 2.51 -11.33 -6.83
N TYR A 81 1.40 -11.83 -7.39
CA TYR A 81 0.10 -11.17 -7.27
C TYR A 81 -0.33 -11.03 -5.81
N ASN A 82 -0.19 -12.10 -5.02
CA ASN A 82 -0.55 -12.04 -3.60
C ASN A 82 0.35 -11.07 -2.81
N PHE A 83 1.64 -10.98 -3.14
CA PHE A 83 2.52 -9.98 -2.55
C PHE A 83 2.10 -8.56 -2.94
N GLN A 84 1.80 -8.32 -4.22
CA GLN A 84 1.36 -7.02 -4.73
C GLN A 84 0.09 -6.54 -3.99
N ASP A 85 -0.89 -7.43 -3.80
CA ASP A 85 -2.14 -7.11 -3.12
C ASP A 85 -1.91 -6.81 -1.62
N ASN A 86 -1.03 -7.57 -0.98
CA ASN A 86 -0.73 -7.42 0.45
C ASN A 86 0.20 -6.23 0.78
N ILE A 87 1.00 -5.75 -0.18
CA ILE A 87 1.79 -4.52 -0.04
C ILE A 87 0.88 -3.29 0.04
N LYS A 88 -0.16 -3.25 -0.81
CA LYS A 88 -1.16 -2.16 -0.84
C LYS A 88 -2.08 -2.16 0.38
N SER A 89 -2.21 -3.32 1.04
CA SER A 89 -3.14 -3.55 2.14
C SER A 89 -2.49 -3.31 3.51
N ALA A 90 -3.28 -2.79 4.45
CA ALA A 90 -2.88 -2.67 5.85
C ALA A 90 -2.53 -4.06 6.44
N PRO A 91 -1.53 -4.17 7.35
CA PRO A 91 -1.08 -5.46 7.88
C PRO A 91 -2.16 -6.35 8.48
N THR A 92 -3.22 -5.76 9.04
CA THR A 92 -4.38 -6.46 9.63
C THR A 92 -5.38 -6.97 8.59
N ALA A 93 -5.42 -6.35 7.41
CA ALA A 93 -6.35 -6.68 6.32
C ALA A 93 -5.77 -7.67 5.30
N ARG A 94 -4.49 -8.05 5.44
CA ARG A 94 -3.81 -8.94 4.50
C ARG A 94 -4.50 -10.30 4.37
N ARG A 95 -4.49 -10.83 3.14
CA ARG A 95 -5.08 -12.12 2.77
C ARG A 95 -4.05 -12.94 2.01
N TYR A 96 -3.74 -14.11 2.56
CA TYR A 96 -2.71 -15.00 2.03
C TYR A 96 -3.37 -16.18 1.32
N SER A 97 -2.91 -16.48 0.11
CA SER A 97 -3.30 -17.71 -0.59
C SER A 97 -2.72 -18.95 0.11
N ASP A 98 -3.27 -20.12 -0.17
CA ASP A 98 -2.83 -21.35 0.50
C ASP A 98 -1.38 -21.71 0.15
N GLU A 99 -0.92 -21.40 -1.07
CA GLU A 99 0.47 -21.60 -1.47
C GLU A 99 1.45 -20.77 -0.63
N ILE A 100 1.08 -19.53 -0.27
CA ILE A 100 1.89 -18.68 0.62
C ILE A 100 1.83 -19.17 2.06
N LYS A 101 0.68 -19.67 2.52
CA LYS A 101 0.58 -20.25 3.86
C LYS A 101 1.50 -21.47 3.98
N GLU A 102 1.48 -22.36 3.00
CA GLU A 102 2.33 -23.55 2.96
C GLU A 102 3.81 -23.17 2.91
N PHE A 103 4.20 -22.24 2.05
CA PHE A 103 5.57 -21.71 2.00
C PHE A 103 6.02 -21.08 3.33
N ALA A 104 5.16 -20.25 3.93
CA ALA A 104 5.45 -19.59 5.19
C ALA A 104 5.61 -20.60 6.35
N LEU A 105 4.73 -21.61 6.43
CA LEU A 105 4.80 -22.69 7.40
C LEU A 105 6.10 -23.48 7.23
N THR A 106 6.41 -23.87 6.00
CA THR A 106 7.61 -24.64 5.66
C THR A 106 8.89 -23.88 6.03
N LEU A 107 9.00 -22.62 5.62
CA LEU A 107 10.18 -21.79 5.90
C LEU A 107 10.34 -21.55 7.41
N TYR A 108 9.24 -21.30 8.12
CA TYR A 108 9.27 -21.11 9.58
C TYR A 108 9.68 -22.38 10.32
N PHE A 109 9.20 -23.55 9.86
CA PHE A 109 9.58 -24.86 10.39
C PHE A 109 11.08 -25.12 10.22
N TYR A 110 11.65 -24.85 9.05
CA TYR A 110 13.08 -25.05 8.82
C TYR A 110 13.97 -24.05 9.57
N SER A 111 13.61 -22.76 9.56
CA SER A 111 14.40 -21.74 10.25
C SER A 111 13.58 -20.48 10.54
N PRO A 112 13.22 -20.23 11.80
CA PRO A 112 12.56 -18.99 12.21
C PRO A 112 13.41 -17.73 11.90
N ARG A 113 14.74 -17.88 11.86
CA ARG A 113 15.67 -16.79 11.50
C ARG A 113 15.57 -16.45 10.02
N ALA A 114 15.59 -17.47 9.15
CA ALA A 114 15.40 -17.27 7.71
C ALA A 114 14.00 -16.67 7.43
N TYR A 115 12.97 -17.16 8.11
CA TYR A 115 11.63 -16.59 8.02
C TYR A 115 11.60 -15.09 8.37
N LYS A 116 12.24 -14.71 9.48
CA LYS A 116 12.32 -13.29 9.90
C LYS A 116 13.01 -12.43 8.84
N TYR A 117 14.07 -12.94 8.24
CA TYR A 117 14.78 -12.25 7.16
C TYR A 117 13.90 -12.08 5.92
N VAL A 118 13.30 -13.15 5.39
CA VAL A 118 12.46 -13.07 4.20
C VAL A 118 11.23 -12.18 4.44
N ARG A 119 10.65 -12.23 5.64
CA ARG A 119 9.53 -11.35 6.04
C ARG A 119 9.90 -9.86 6.05
N SER A 120 11.18 -9.50 6.17
CA SER A 120 11.62 -8.11 6.05
C SER A 120 11.60 -7.61 4.61
N LEU A 121 11.65 -8.53 3.63
CA LEU A 121 11.71 -8.23 2.19
C LEU A 121 10.33 -8.31 1.53
N VAL A 122 9.52 -9.30 1.89
CA VAL A 122 8.21 -9.56 1.26
C VAL A 122 7.11 -9.63 2.33
N PRO A 123 5.84 -9.33 1.99
CA PRO A 123 4.75 -9.27 2.96
C PRO A 123 4.34 -10.68 3.40
N LEU A 124 5.13 -11.32 4.25
CA LEU A 124 4.79 -12.63 4.82
C LEU A 124 3.88 -12.50 6.07
N PRO A 125 3.13 -13.57 6.39
CA PRO A 125 2.30 -13.64 7.61
C PRO A 125 3.05 -13.28 8.90
N ASN A 126 2.31 -12.88 9.93
CA ASN A 126 2.93 -12.73 11.26
C ASN A 126 3.22 -14.13 11.86
N PRO A 127 4.35 -14.36 12.56
CA PRO A 127 4.58 -15.62 13.28
C PRO A 127 3.43 -16.08 14.18
N SER A 128 2.62 -15.16 14.74
CA SER A 128 1.41 -15.52 15.49
C SER A 128 0.33 -16.15 14.61
N LEU A 129 0.19 -15.72 13.35
CA LEU A 129 -0.68 -16.38 12.36
C LEU A 129 -0.16 -17.76 12.02
N ILE A 130 1.16 -17.91 11.86
CA ILE A 130 1.79 -19.22 11.60
C ILE A 130 1.47 -20.19 12.74
N ARG A 131 1.64 -19.76 13.99
CA ARG A 131 1.28 -20.58 15.17
C ARG A 131 -0.20 -20.98 15.17
N LYS A 132 -1.09 -20.06 14.81
CA LYS A 132 -2.53 -20.33 14.70
C LYS A 132 -2.85 -21.35 13.59
N TRP A 133 -2.16 -21.27 12.46
CA TRP A 133 -2.32 -22.26 11.39
C TRP A 133 -1.67 -23.59 11.75
N SER A 134 -0.56 -23.60 12.48
CA SER A 134 0.01 -24.85 12.95
C SER A 134 -0.83 -25.51 14.04
N SER A 135 -1.59 -24.75 14.82
CA SER A 135 -2.46 -25.34 15.85
C SER A 135 -3.65 -26.12 15.29
N SER A 136 -4.01 -25.95 14.01
CA SER A 136 -5.07 -26.75 13.40
C SER A 136 -4.63 -28.17 12.99
N PHE A 137 -3.34 -28.49 13.06
CA PHE A 137 -2.87 -29.85 12.80
C PHE A 137 -3.30 -30.78 13.93
N LYS A 138 -3.99 -31.88 13.58
CA LYS A 138 -4.41 -32.92 14.51
C LYS A 138 -3.21 -33.78 14.89
N CYS A 139 -2.46 -33.34 15.91
CA CYS A 139 -1.41 -34.17 16.52
C CYS A 139 -1.96 -34.82 17.79
N ALA A 140 -2.58 -35.98 17.64
CA ALA A 140 -2.90 -36.85 18.76
C ALA A 140 -1.61 -37.54 19.27
N PRO A 141 -1.54 -37.90 20.56
CA PRO A 141 -0.42 -38.69 21.07
C PRO A 141 -0.35 -40.05 20.36
N GLY A 142 0.84 -40.46 19.95
CA GLY A 142 1.09 -41.71 19.23
C GLY A 142 1.52 -41.49 17.78
N PHE A 143 0.96 -42.29 16.88
CA PHE A 143 1.26 -42.26 15.45
C PHE A 143 0.41 -41.22 14.73
N ILE A 144 1.00 -40.54 13.74
CA ILE A 144 0.31 -39.54 12.91
C ILE A 144 -0.25 -40.25 11.67
N ASP A 145 -1.56 -40.49 11.65
CA ASP A 145 -2.23 -41.21 10.56
C ASP A 145 -2.03 -40.53 9.20
N GLU A 146 -1.99 -39.19 9.16
CA GLU A 146 -1.75 -38.42 7.95
C GLU A 146 -0.35 -38.68 7.37
N ALA A 147 0.65 -38.90 8.23
CA ALA A 147 2.00 -39.21 7.81
C ALA A 147 2.08 -40.62 7.18
N PHE A 148 1.43 -41.61 7.79
CA PHE A 148 1.35 -42.97 7.24
C PHE A 148 0.58 -43.01 5.93
N THR A 149 -0.50 -42.25 5.82
CA THR A 149 -1.28 -42.11 4.57
C THR A 149 -0.41 -41.51 3.47
N SER A 150 0.31 -40.43 3.77
CA SER A 150 1.22 -39.76 2.81
C SER A 150 2.35 -40.68 2.37
N LEU A 151 2.92 -41.46 3.30
CA LEU A 151 3.97 -42.43 3.00
C LEU A 151 3.45 -43.55 2.09
N SER A 152 2.26 -44.08 2.38
CA SER A 152 1.62 -45.13 1.58
C SER A 152 1.35 -44.66 0.14
N GLN A 153 0.84 -43.44 -0.02
CA GLN A 153 0.65 -42.82 -1.34
C GLN A 153 1.96 -42.63 -2.10
N LYS A 154 3.04 -42.25 -1.40
CA LYS A 154 4.36 -42.07 -2.02
C LYS A 154 4.97 -43.39 -2.49
N VAL A 155 4.78 -44.48 -1.74
CA VAL A 155 5.20 -45.81 -2.18
C VAL A 155 4.39 -46.27 -3.38
N ALA A 156 3.07 -46.06 -3.38
CA ALA A 156 2.21 -46.42 -4.51
C ALA A 156 2.60 -45.69 -5.80
N SER A 157 2.87 -44.38 -5.76
CA SER A 157 3.30 -43.61 -6.93
C SER A 157 4.68 -44.03 -7.46
N GLN A 158 5.59 -44.42 -6.56
CA GLN A 158 6.89 -44.98 -6.93
C GLN A 158 6.79 -46.36 -7.59
N ILE A 159 5.85 -47.20 -7.16
CA ILE A 159 5.60 -48.50 -7.78
C ILE A 159 5.00 -48.30 -9.18
N MET A 160 4.00 -47.43 -9.31
CA MET A 160 3.35 -47.13 -10.60
C MET A 160 4.34 -46.60 -11.64
N THR A 161 5.26 -45.72 -11.25
CA THR A 161 6.31 -45.20 -12.16
C THR A 161 7.34 -46.25 -12.55
N LYS A 162 7.59 -47.28 -11.72
CA LYS A 162 8.48 -48.39 -12.05
C LYS A 162 7.85 -49.46 -12.94
N ILE A 163 6.53 -49.60 -12.93
CA ILE A 163 5.79 -50.57 -13.78
C ILE A 163 5.56 -50.00 -15.19
N ALA A 164 5.51 -48.67 -15.33
CA ALA A 164 5.29 -47.99 -16.61
C ALA A 164 6.57 -47.83 -17.49
N VAL A 165 7.71 -48.35 -17.04
CA VAL A 165 9.01 -48.39 -17.74
C VAL A 165 9.33 -49.83 -18.09
#